data_AF-A0A178VMH1-F1
#
_entry.id   AF-A0A178VMH1-F1
#
_cell.length_a   1.000
_cell.length_b   1.000
_cell.length_c   1.000
_cell.angle_alpha   90.00
_cell.angle_beta   90.00
_cell.angle_gamma   90.00
#
_symmetry.space_group_name_H-M   'P 1'
#
loop_
_entity.id
_entity.type
_entity.pdbx_description
1 polymer ?
#
loop_
_entity_poly.entity_id
_entity_poly.type
_entity_poly.pdbx_seq_one_letter_code
_entity_poly.pdbx_strand_id
1 'polypeptide(L)'
;MSLAVKDLSTASSSSSKAIPVKIIPLQYPDSTSSDPHCHSIPFNDFFSRWTAKIKRMTFFDWIDAIFPCFLWIRTYRWHQYFKLDLMAGITVGIMLVPQAMSYARLAGLQPIYGLYSSFVPVFVYAVFGSSRQLAVGPVALVSLLVSNALSGIVDPSEELYTELAILLALMVGIFESIMGFLRYL
;
A
#
# COMPACT_ATOMS: atom_id res chain seq x y z
N MET A 1 43.36 56.73 45.17
CA MET A 1 44.61 55.98 45.41
C MET A 1 44.50 54.69 44.62
N SER A 2 45.43 54.51 43.70
CA SER A 2 45.47 53.44 42.70
C SER A 2 45.69 52.06 43.33
N LEU A 3 45.43 51.02 42.53
CA LEU A 3 45.87 49.61 42.64
C LEU A 3 44.93 48.62 43.37
N ALA A 4 44.20 47.84 42.58
CA ALA A 4 44.28 46.37 42.62
C ALA A 4 43.58 45.78 41.39
N VAL A 5 44.28 45.81 40.26
CA VAL A 5 44.07 44.89 39.14
C VAL A 5 44.53 43.50 39.60
N LYS A 6 43.60 42.56 39.76
CA LYS A 6 43.76 41.10 39.64
C LYS A 6 42.59 40.42 40.35
N ASP A 7 41.66 39.84 39.58
CA ASP A 7 41.63 38.40 39.39
C ASP A 7 40.34 37.95 38.69
N LEU A 8 40.50 36.93 37.84
CA LEU A 8 39.45 36.00 37.38
C LEU A 8 38.39 36.59 36.43
N SER A 9 38.56 36.59 35.10
CA SER A 9 38.71 35.42 34.23
C SER A 9 37.85 34.22 34.64
N THR A 10 36.54 34.32 34.40
CA THR A 10 35.71 33.14 34.15
C THR A 10 34.93 33.36 32.86
N ALA A 11 35.56 32.91 31.78
CA ALA A 11 34.98 32.73 30.48
C ALA A 11 33.75 31.80 30.55
N SER A 12 32.56 32.33 30.29
CA SER A 12 31.41 31.51 29.89
C SER A 12 31.53 31.25 28.39
N SER A 13 32.44 30.35 28.01
CA SER A 13 32.50 29.81 26.66
C SER A 13 31.23 29.01 26.39
N SER A 14 30.43 29.49 25.45
CA SER A 14 29.32 28.80 24.82
C SER A 14 29.78 27.45 24.26
N SER A 15 29.51 26.38 25.01
CA SER A 15 29.71 25.02 24.53
C SER A 15 28.57 24.66 23.56
N SER A 16 28.70 25.13 22.32
CA SER A 16 27.90 24.64 21.19
C SER A 16 28.29 23.18 20.95
N LYS A 17 27.44 22.28 21.44
CA LYS A 17 27.54 20.84 21.29
C LYS A 17 27.44 20.49 19.79
N ALA A 18 28.59 20.36 19.12
CA ALA A 18 28.66 19.96 17.72
C ALA A 18 28.10 18.54 17.57
N ILE A 19 26.99 18.41 16.84
CA ILE A 19 26.44 17.11 16.44
C ILE A 19 27.45 16.49 15.45
N PRO A 20 27.96 15.27 15.70
CA PRO A 20 28.86 14.61 14.77
C PRO A 20 28.08 14.21 13.51
N VAL A 21 28.22 15.01 12.45
CA VAL A 21 27.72 14.68 11.12
C VAL A 21 28.66 13.63 10.52
N LYS A 22 28.20 12.37 10.50
CA LYS A 22 28.90 11.28 9.82
C LYS A 22 28.78 11.50 8.32
N ILE A 23 29.80 12.10 7.72
CA ILE A 23 29.88 12.32 6.27
C ILE A 23 29.97 10.95 5.60
N ILE A 24 28.94 10.59 4.85
CA ILE A 24 28.95 9.39 4.01
C ILE A 24 29.78 9.74 2.77
N PRO A 25 30.89 9.05 2.47
CA PRO A 25 31.59 9.27 1.22
C PRO A 25 30.65 8.88 0.08
N LEU A 26 30.31 9.85 -0.78
CA LEU A 26 29.59 9.60 -2.02
C LEU A 26 30.53 8.85 -2.96
N GLN A 27 30.45 7.52 -2.95
CA GLN A 27 31.06 6.70 -3.98
C GLN A 27 30.28 6.95 -5.28
N TYR A 28 30.82 7.76 -6.17
CA TYR A 28 30.30 7.89 -7.53
C TYR A 28 30.73 6.63 -8.31
N PRO A 29 29.83 5.90 -8.97
CA PRO A 29 30.24 4.82 -9.86
C PRO A 29 31.03 5.42 -11.03
N ASP A 30 32.27 4.98 -11.22
CA ASP A 30 33.16 5.42 -12.28
C ASP A 30 32.47 5.34 -13.65
N SER A 31 32.41 6.46 -14.35
CA SER A 31 31.72 6.63 -15.63
C SER A 31 32.53 6.09 -16.83
N THR A 32 33.09 4.89 -16.72
CA THR A 32 33.80 4.22 -17.83
C THR A 32 33.60 2.71 -17.81
N SER A 33 32.42 2.25 -18.21
CA SER A 33 32.30 1.01 -18.97
C SER A 33 31.33 1.25 -20.13
N SER A 34 31.91 1.36 -21.31
CA SER A 34 31.21 1.25 -22.59
C SER A 34 30.67 -0.17 -22.73
N ASP A 35 29.44 -0.40 -22.26
CA ASP A 35 28.65 -1.60 -22.55
C ASP A 35 27.58 -1.28 -23.60
N PRO A 36 27.73 -1.66 -24.88
CA PRO A 36 26.63 -1.64 -25.82
C PRO A 36 25.89 -2.98 -25.70
N HIS A 37 25.21 -3.22 -24.58
CA HIS A 37 24.22 -4.29 -24.52
C HIS A 37 22.85 -3.69 -24.21
N CYS A 38 22.20 -3.29 -25.30
CA CYS A 38 20.76 -3.14 -25.40
C CYS A 38 20.12 -4.47 -24.98
N HIS A 39 19.67 -4.56 -23.74
CA HIS A 39 18.80 -5.64 -23.28
C HIS A 39 17.39 -5.34 -23.81
N SER A 40 17.12 -5.66 -25.09
CA SER A 40 15.77 -6.03 -25.46
C SER A 40 15.45 -7.27 -24.62
N ILE A 41 14.56 -7.15 -23.65
CA ILE A 41 14.06 -8.31 -22.92
C ILE A 41 13.00 -8.92 -23.83
N PRO A 42 13.26 -10.03 -24.56
CA PRO A 42 12.20 -10.67 -25.30
C PRO A 42 11.20 -11.25 -24.29
N PHE A 43 9.92 -10.90 -24.44
CA PHE A 43 8.79 -11.43 -23.68
C PHE A 43 8.79 -12.97 -23.55
N ASN A 44 9.44 -13.65 -24.50
CA ASN A 44 9.56 -15.10 -24.54
C ASN A 44 10.50 -15.68 -23.45
N ASP A 45 11.59 -15.00 -23.09
CA ASP A 45 12.49 -15.45 -22.01
C ASP A 45 11.84 -15.28 -20.63
N PHE A 46 10.97 -14.29 -20.49
CA PHE A 46 10.17 -14.07 -19.29
C PHE A 46 9.19 -15.23 -19.05
N PHE A 47 8.44 -15.63 -20.08
CA PHE A 47 7.46 -16.72 -19.96
C PHE A 47 8.12 -18.07 -19.69
N SER A 48 9.28 -18.35 -20.29
CA SER A 48 10.07 -19.55 -20.04
C SER A 48 10.58 -19.63 -18.58
N ARG A 49 11.05 -18.51 -18.02
CA ARG A 49 11.50 -18.43 -16.62
C ARG A 49 10.32 -18.48 -15.63
N TRP A 50 9.18 -17.88 -15.97
CA TRP A 50 7.95 -17.92 -15.19
C TRP A 50 7.37 -19.34 -15.12
N THR A 51 7.29 -20.03 -16.26
CA THR A 51 6.81 -21.42 -16.33
C THR A 51 7.79 -22.41 -15.68
N ALA A 52 9.11 -22.21 -15.79
CA ALA A 52 10.12 -23.04 -15.12
C ALA A 52 10.18 -22.84 -13.60
N LYS A 53 9.68 -21.72 -13.08
CA LYS A 53 9.52 -21.45 -11.64
C LYS A 53 8.23 -22.06 -11.08
N ILE A 54 7.14 -22.02 -11.86
CA ILE A 54 5.85 -22.66 -11.55
C ILE A 54 5.96 -24.19 -11.50
N LYS A 55 6.71 -24.80 -12.43
CA LYS A 55 6.82 -26.26 -12.55
C LYS A 55 7.71 -26.91 -11.48
N ARG A 56 8.47 -26.12 -10.71
CA ARG A 56 9.50 -26.62 -9.80
C ARG A 56 9.17 -26.46 -8.31
N MET A 57 8.11 -25.74 -7.96
CA MET A 57 7.69 -25.57 -6.56
C MET A 57 6.57 -26.57 -6.24
N THR A 58 6.73 -27.29 -5.13
CA THR A 58 5.70 -28.19 -4.65
C THR A 58 4.48 -27.38 -4.21
N PHE A 59 3.29 -27.99 -4.26
CA PHE A 59 2.01 -27.36 -3.87
C PHE A 59 2.07 -26.70 -2.47
N PHE A 60 2.87 -27.29 -1.57
CA PHE A 60 3.11 -26.76 -0.22
C PHE A 60 3.99 -25.51 -0.20
N ASP A 61 5.07 -25.43 -1.01
CA ASP A 61 5.86 -24.21 -1.16
C ASP A 61 5.07 -23.07 -1.80
N TRP A 62 4.12 -23.41 -2.68
CA TRP A 62 3.24 -22.43 -3.32
C TRP A 62 2.21 -21.88 -2.33
N ILE A 63 1.67 -22.73 -1.44
CA ILE A 63 0.81 -22.30 -0.33
C ILE A 63 1.59 -21.43 0.67
N ASP A 64 2.82 -21.80 1.04
CA ASP A 64 3.65 -21.00 1.95
C ASP A 64 4.06 -19.64 1.34
N ALA A 65 4.22 -19.58 0.01
CA ALA A 65 4.49 -18.33 -0.71
C ALA A 65 3.24 -17.44 -0.90
N ILE A 66 2.05 -18.04 -1.03
CA ILE A 66 0.77 -17.33 -1.24
C ILE A 66 0.07 -16.96 0.08
N PHE A 67 0.41 -17.63 1.18
CA PHE A 67 -0.03 -17.33 2.54
C PHE A 67 1.13 -16.91 3.46
N PRO A 68 1.79 -15.76 3.22
CA PRO A 68 2.71 -15.16 4.19
C PRO A 68 2.01 -14.87 5.54
N CYS A 69 0.68 -14.77 5.54
CA CYS A 69 -0.15 -14.74 6.75
C CYS A 69 0.11 -15.93 7.69
N PHE A 70 0.40 -17.13 7.17
CA PHE A 70 0.73 -18.30 7.98
C PHE A 70 2.12 -18.19 8.64
N LEU A 71 3.07 -17.53 7.98
CA LEU A 71 4.39 -17.25 8.54
C LEU A 71 4.30 -16.24 9.70
N TRP A 72 3.44 -15.23 9.53
CA TRP A 72 3.20 -14.20 10.54
C TRP A 72 2.39 -14.74 11.73
N ILE A 73 1.36 -15.56 11.48
CA ILE A 73 0.55 -16.19 12.54
C ILE A 73 1.37 -17.17 13.39
N ARG A 74 2.38 -17.84 12.81
CA ARG A 74 3.26 -18.79 13.51
C ARG A 74 4.28 -18.10 14.42
N THR A 75 4.66 -16.85 14.12
CA THR A 75 5.55 -16.03 14.96
C THR A 75 4.76 -15.10 15.91
N TYR A 76 3.43 -15.08 15.78
CA TYR A 76 2.57 -14.17 16.52
C TYR A 76 2.51 -14.51 18.01
N ARG A 77 2.77 -13.54 18.88
CA ARG A 77 2.63 -13.69 20.34
C ARG A 77 1.15 -13.52 20.73
N TRP A 78 0.37 -14.57 20.50
CA TRP A 78 -1.08 -14.64 20.74
C TRP A 78 -1.51 -14.08 22.11
N HIS A 79 -0.74 -14.35 23.16
CA HIS A 79 -1.10 -13.97 24.52
C HIS A 79 -1.08 -12.45 24.77
N GLN A 80 -0.30 -11.68 23.99
CA GLN A 80 -0.13 -10.23 24.19
C GLN A 80 -0.92 -9.41 23.17
N TYR A 81 -0.93 -9.80 21.90
CA TYR A 81 -1.47 -8.97 20.82
C TYR A 81 -2.91 -9.30 20.43
N PHE A 82 -3.40 -10.52 20.71
CA PHE A 82 -4.74 -10.94 20.27
C PHE A 82 -5.85 -10.04 20.82
N LYS A 83 -5.76 -9.65 22.09
CA LYS A 83 -6.75 -8.74 22.71
C LYS A 83 -6.71 -7.35 22.10
N LEU A 84 -5.53 -6.82 21.83
CA LEU A 84 -5.39 -5.48 21.22
C LEU A 84 -5.87 -5.48 19.76
N ASP A 85 -5.49 -6.50 18.98
CA ASP A 85 -5.88 -6.61 17.57
C ASP A 85 -7.39 -6.88 17.43
N LEU A 86 -7.99 -7.65 18.35
CA LEU A 86 -9.44 -7.86 18.38
C LEU A 86 -10.20 -6.56 18.67
N MET A 87 -9.78 -5.80 19.69
CA MET A 87 -10.41 -4.52 20.01
C MET A 87 -10.21 -3.49 18.90
N ALA A 88 -9.02 -3.45 18.29
CA ALA A 88 -8.72 -2.59 17.15
C ALA A 88 -9.58 -2.98 15.92
N GLY A 89 -9.68 -4.26 15.61
CA GLY A 89 -10.48 -4.78 14.49
C GLY A 89 -11.98 -4.50 14.66
N ILE A 90 -12.52 -4.69 15.87
CA ILE A 90 -13.93 -4.35 16.18
C ILE A 90 -14.16 -2.85 16.01
N THR A 91 -13.27 -2.00 16.54
CA THR A 91 -13.41 -0.54 16.44
C THR A 91 -13.35 -0.07 14.99
N VAL A 92 -12.39 -0.57 14.21
CA VAL A 92 -12.28 -0.27 12.78
C VAL A 92 -13.48 -0.79 12.01
N GLY A 93 -13.94 -2.01 12.30
CA GLY A 93 -15.12 -2.60 11.66
C GLY A 93 -16.40 -1.79 11.88
N ILE A 94 -16.65 -1.34 13.12
CA ILE A 94 -17.81 -0.49 13.46
C ILE A 94 -17.77 0.84 12.70
N MET A 95 -16.59 1.45 12.54
CA MET A 95 -16.41 2.70 11.80
C MET A 95 -16.56 2.52 10.28
N LEU A 96 -16.16 1.36 9.77
CA LEU A 96 -16.12 1.08 8.33
C LEU A 96 -17.53 0.91 7.72
N VAL A 97 -18.49 0.42 8.50
CA VAL A 97 -19.89 0.27 8.08
C VAL A 97 -20.53 1.61 7.67
N PRO A 98 -20.62 2.63 8.54
CA PRO A 98 -21.20 3.93 8.17
C PRO A 98 -20.35 4.67 7.13
N GLN A 99 -19.02 4.51 7.16
CA GLN A 99 -18.12 5.11 6.17
C GLN A 99 -18.38 4.58 4.76
N ALA A 100 -18.48 3.25 4.59
CA ALA A 100 -18.75 2.65 3.30
C ALA A 100 -20.16 2.99 2.77
N MET A 101 -21.15 3.08 3.66
CA MET A 101 -22.51 3.49 3.29
C MET A 101 -22.58 4.94 2.79
N SER A 102 -21.84 5.86 3.43
CA SER A 102 -21.82 7.26 2.97
C SER A 102 -21.12 7.40 1.63
N TYR A 103 -20.02 6.67 1.40
CA TYR A 103 -19.28 6.72 0.15
C TYR A 103 -20.06 6.11 -1.01
N ALA A 104 -20.88 5.08 -0.79
CA ALA A 104 -21.81 4.59 -1.81
C ALA A 104 -22.88 5.64 -2.17
N ARG A 105 -23.43 6.35 -1.18
CA ARG A 105 -24.38 7.45 -1.42
C ARG A 105 -23.75 8.59 -2.21
N LEU A 106 -22.49 8.93 -1.92
CA LEU A 106 -21.72 9.91 -2.71
C LEU A 106 -21.48 9.45 -4.14
N ALA A 107 -21.37 8.13 -4.37
CA ALA A 107 -21.26 7.54 -5.69
C ALA A 107 -22.60 7.44 -6.45
N GLY A 108 -23.73 7.88 -5.86
CA GLY A 108 -25.06 7.73 -6.45
C GLY A 108 -25.62 6.29 -6.40
N LEU A 109 -25.00 5.39 -5.63
CA LEU A 109 -25.36 3.98 -5.55
C LEU A 109 -26.10 3.66 -4.24
N GLN A 110 -26.81 2.52 -4.23
CA GLN A 110 -27.42 2.02 -2.99
C GLN A 110 -26.33 1.68 -1.95
N PRO A 111 -26.53 1.99 -0.65
CA PRO A 111 -25.53 1.75 0.40
C PRO A 111 -25.04 0.30 0.51
N ILE A 112 -25.88 -0.66 0.12
CA ILE A 112 -25.57 -2.09 0.16
C ILE A 112 -24.36 -2.45 -0.73
N TYR A 113 -24.20 -1.76 -1.87
CA TYR A 113 -23.07 -1.99 -2.78
C TYR A 113 -21.75 -1.47 -2.20
N GLY A 114 -21.80 -0.37 -1.44
CA GLY A 114 -20.62 0.13 -0.71
C GLY A 114 -20.12 -0.86 0.32
N LEU A 115 -21.04 -1.53 1.03
CA LEU A 115 -20.68 -2.52 2.03
C LEU A 115 -19.99 -3.73 1.38
N TYR A 116 -20.53 -4.25 0.27
CA TYR A 116 -19.89 -5.35 -0.48
C TYR A 116 -18.52 -4.95 -1.04
N SER A 117 -18.41 -3.77 -1.64
CA SER A 117 -17.15 -3.22 -2.16
C SER A 117 -16.10 -3.00 -1.08
N SER A 118 -16.50 -2.75 0.18
CA SER A 118 -15.56 -2.53 1.28
C SER A 118 -15.12 -3.82 1.97
N PHE A 119 -16.02 -4.80 2.10
CA PHE A 119 -15.78 -6.01 2.84
C PHE A 119 -15.00 -7.05 2.04
N VAL A 120 -15.38 -7.25 0.77
CA VAL A 120 -14.79 -8.28 -0.08
C VAL A 120 -13.28 -8.05 -0.30
N PRO A 121 -12.80 -6.85 -0.67
CA PRO A 121 -11.37 -6.62 -0.86
C PRO A 121 -10.57 -6.73 0.43
N VAL A 122 -11.13 -6.29 1.56
CA VAL A 122 -10.47 -6.40 2.88
C VAL A 122 -10.34 -7.86 3.28
N PHE A 123 -11.38 -8.68 3.06
CA PHE A 123 -11.33 -10.12 3.32
C PHE A 123 -10.32 -10.82 2.41
N VAL A 124 -10.37 -10.55 1.10
CA VAL A 124 -9.42 -11.10 0.13
C VAL A 124 -7.98 -10.66 0.47
N TYR A 125 -7.77 -9.39 0.82
CA TYR A 125 -6.45 -8.89 1.24
C TYR A 125 -5.98 -9.50 2.57
N ALA A 126 -6.87 -9.75 3.52
CA ALA A 126 -6.50 -10.43 4.77
C ALA A 126 -6.03 -11.87 4.54
N VAL A 127 -6.54 -12.54 3.49
CA VAL A 127 -6.20 -13.93 3.13
C VAL A 127 -4.93 -13.99 2.27
N PHE A 128 -4.81 -13.10 1.27
CA PHE A 128 -3.76 -13.14 0.24
C PHE A 128 -2.69 -12.03 0.40
N GLY A 129 -2.83 -11.14 1.37
CA GLY A 129 -1.97 -9.98 1.57
C GLY A 129 -0.59 -10.35 2.14
N SER A 130 0.45 -9.96 1.42
CA SER A 130 1.85 -10.14 1.85
C SER A 130 2.37 -9.01 2.75
N SER A 131 1.70 -7.85 2.76
CA SER A 131 2.09 -6.68 3.55
C SER A 131 1.05 -6.32 4.62
N ARG A 132 1.51 -6.11 5.85
CA ARG A 132 0.65 -5.71 6.99
C ARG A 132 0.18 -4.26 6.96
N GLN A 133 0.67 -3.45 6.02
CA GLN A 133 0.51 -1.98 6.04
C GLN A 133 -0.38 -1.44 4.90
N LEU A 134 -0.79 -2.26 3.94
CA LEU A 134 -1.64 -1.81 2.84
C LEU A 134 -3.11 -2.02 3.23
N ALA A 135 -3.76 -0.98 3.74
CA ALA A 135 -5.21 -0.97 3.90
C ALA A 135 -5.84 -0.56 2.56
N VAL A 136 -6.47 -1.52 1.88
CA VAL A 136 -7.30 -1.26 0.70
C VAL A 136 -8.73 -1.06 1.19
N GLY A 137 -9.30 0.12 0.94
CA GLY A 137 -10.66 0.43 1.36
C GLY A 137 -11.33 1.43 0.40
N PRO A 138 -12.66 1.56 0.47
CA PRO A 138 -13.37 2.55 -0.31
C PRO A 138 -12.95 3.96 0.14
N VAL A 139 -12.57 4.80 -0.83
CA VAL A 139 -12.11 6.18 -0.60
C VAL A 139 -13.15 7.15 -1.16
N ALA A 140 -13.51 8.18 -0.39
CA ALA A 140 -14.50 9.20 -0.78
C ALA A 140 -14.23 9.81 -2.17
N LEU A 141 -12.94 10.04 -2.47
CA LEU A 141 -12.49 10.57 -3.76
C LEU A 141 -12.91 9.67 -4.94
N VAL A 142 -12.70 8.35 -4.81
CA VAL A 142 -13.01 7.39 -5.87
C VAL A 142 -14.52 7.33 -6.09
N SER A 143 -15.32 7.38 -5.03
CA SER A 143 -16.78 7.46 -5.12
C SER A 143 -17.25 8.70 -5.87
N LEU A 144 -16.64 9.86 -5.63
CA LEU A 144 -16.98 11.10 -6.32
C LEU A 144 -16.58 11.07 -7.80
N LEU A 145 -15.42 10.49 -8.12
CA LEU A 145 -14.97 10.30 -9.50
C LEU A 145 -15.90 9.38 -10.28
N VAL A 146 -16.34 8.28 -9.66
CA VAL A 146 -17.33 7.36 -10.25
C VAL A 146 -18.65 8.10 -10.48
N SER A 147 -19.17 8.82 -9.49
CA SER A 147 -20.40 9.61 -9.67
C SER A 147 -20.27 10.63 -10.80
N ASN A 148 -19.15 11.37 -10.88
CA ASN A 148 -18.92 12.32 -11.98
C ASN A 148 -18.85 11.62 -13.34
N ALA A 149 -18.17 10.47 -13.42
CA ALA A 149 -18.03 9.72 -14.67
C ALA A 149 -19.38 9.19 -15.18
N LEU A 150 -20.26 8.74 -14.28
CA LEU A 150 -21.58 8.21 -14.63
C LEU A 150 -22.63 9.31 -14.84
N SER A 151 -22.58 10.40 -14.07
CA SER A 151 -23.56 11.50 -14.14
C SER A 151 -23.53 12.24 -15.49
N GLY A 152 -22.45 12.12 -16.26
CA GLY A 152 -22.38 12.63 -17.63
C GLY A 152 -23.06 11.74 -18.68
N ILE A 153 -23.52 10.54 -18.30
CA ILE A 153 -24.06 9.52 -19.21
C ILE A 153 -25.53 9.21 -18.85
N VAL A 154 -25.83 8.98 -17.57
CA VAL A 154 -27.15 8.55 -17.08
C VAL A 154 -27.45 9.16 -15.71
N ASP A 155 -28.72 9.47 -15.48
CA ASP A 155 -29.20 9.95 -14.18
C ASP A 155 -29.21 8.83 -13.12
N PRO A 156 -28.87 9.13 -11.85
CA PRO A 156 -28.79 8.15 -10.77
C PRO A 156 -30.15 7.54 -10.34
N SER A 157 -31.27 7.99 -10.91
CA SER A 157 -32.59 7.41 -10.70
C SER A 157 -32.90 6.21 -11.60
N GLU A 158 -32.12 6.01 -12.65
CA GLU A 158 -32.29 4.91 -13.61
C GLU A 158 -31.66 3.62 -13.06
N GLU A 159 -32.32 2.47 -13.24
CA GLU A 159 -31.76 1.17 -12.84
C GLU A 159 -30.43 0.88 -13.56
N LEU A 160 -30.28 1.39 -14.79
CA LEU A 160 -29.08 1.26 -15.63
C LEU A 160 -27.82 1.87 -14.98
N TYR A 161 -27.97 2.80 -14.04
CA TYR A 161 -26.84 3.41 -13.33
C TYR A 161 -25.98 2.36 -12.59
N THR A 162 -26.63 1.35 -12.01
CA THR A 162 -25.93 0.29 -11.26
C THR A 162 -25.15 -0.63 -12.20
N GLU A 163 -25.71 -0.96 -13.36
CA GLU A 163 -25.05 -1.80 -14.37
C GLU A 163 -23.80 -1.12 -14.93
N LEU A 164 -23.92 0.17 -15.28
CA LEU A 164 -22.79 0.97 -15.75
C LEU A 164 -21.68 1.07 -14.69
N ALA A 165 -22.04 1.22 -13.42
CA ALA A 165 -21.07 1.27 -12.33
C ALA A 165 -20.29 -0.06 -12.19
N ILE A 166 -20.97 -1.21 -12.34
CA ILE A 166 -20.32 -2.53 -12.30
C ILE A 166 -19.40 -2.72 -13.51
N LEU A 167 -19.82 -2.31 -14.72
CA LEU A 167 -18.98 -2.37 -15.92
C LEU A 167 -17.75 -1.46 -15.81
N LEU A 168 -17.93 -0.25 -15.28
CA LEU A 168 -16.83 0.68 -15.02
C LEU A 168 -15.83 0.08 -14.02
N ALA A 169 -16.31 -0.50 -12.92
CA ALA A 169 -15.47 -1.17 -11.94
C ALA A 169 -14.70 -2.35 -12.54
N LEU A 170 -15.35 -3.13 -13.43
CA LEU A 170 -14.71 -4.24 -14.14
C LEU A 170 -13.58 -3.72 -15.05
N MET A 171 -13.85 -2.68 -15.85
CA MET A 171 -12.83 -2.04 -16.68
C MET A 171 -11.63 -1.55 -15.87
N VAL A 172 -11.87 -0.85 -14.76
CA VAL A 172 -10.80 -0.39 -13.85
C VAL A 172 -9.98 -1.57 -13.32
N GLY A 173 -10.63 -2.67 -12.91
CA GLY A 173 -9.94 -3.87 -12.44
C GLY A 173 -9.06 -4.53 -13.51
N ILE A 174 -9.49 -4.54 -14.78
CA ILE A 174 -8.66 -5.03 -15.89
C ILE A 174 -7.46 -4.10 -16.10
N PHE A 175 -7.65 -2.79 -16.09
CA PHE A 175 -6.55 -1.82 -16.22
C PHE A 175 -5.52 -1.96 -15.09
N GLU A 176 -5.98 -2.12 -13.84
CA GLU A 176 -5.10 -2.37 -12.69
C GLU A 176 -4.37 -3.71 -12.80
N SER A 177 -5.05 -4.76 -13.27
CA SER A 177 -4.44 -6.07 -13.48
C SER A 177 -3.34 -6.02 -14.56
N ILE A 178 -3.58 -5.29 -15.65
CA ILE A 178 -2.60 -5.07 -16.71
C ILE A 178 -1.40 -4.28 -16.18
N MET A 179 -1.62 -3.16 -15.50
CA MET A 179 -0.51 -2.37 -14.93
C MET A 179 0.26 -3.16 -13.87
N GLY A 180 -0.42 -3.94 -13.04
CA GLY A 180 0.22 -4.83 -12.06
C GLY A 180 1.09 -5.88 -12.74
N PHE A 181 0.62 -6.46 -13.84
CA PHE A 181 1.40 -7.40 -14.65
C PHE A 181 2.61 -6.71 -15.32
N LEU A 182 2.44 -5.53 -15.93
CA LEU A 182 3.53 -4.76 -16.53
C LEU A 182 4.58 -4.32 -15.52
N ARG A 183 4.20 -4.06 -14.26
CA ARG A 183 5.16 -3.72 -13.21
C ARG A 183 6.05 -4.90 -12.82
N TYR A 184 5.54 -6.12 -12.97
CA TYR A 184 6.31 -7.34 -12.70
C TYR A 184 7.12 -7.80 -13.93
N LEU A 185 6.77 -7.33 -15.12
CA LEU A 185 7.50 -7.54 -16.37
C LEU A 185 8.79 -6.71 -16.41
#